data_AF-A0A1E1WVW2-F1
#
_entry.id   AF-A0A1E1WVW2-F1
#
_cell.length_a   1.000
_cell.length_b   1.000
_cell.length_c   1.000
_cell.angle_alpha   90.00
_cell.angle_beta   90.00
_cell.angle_gamma   90.00
#
_symmetry.space_group_name_H-M   'P 1'
#
loop_
_entity.id
_entity.type
_entity.pdbx_description
1 polymer ?
#
loop_
_entity_poly.entity_id
_entity_poly.type
_entity_poly.pdbx_seq_one_letter_code
_entity_poly.pdbx_strand_id
1 'polypeptide(L)' 'MKAFYGMLMIFVLCSMCYILVDSQYNTHVKCSESSECLEVCKDEYGYRVNKCNNGRCTCY' A
#
# COMPACT_ATOMS: atom_id res chain seq x y z
N MET A 1 -21.30 -28.95 -9.24
CA MET A 1 -20.72 -27.81 -10.01
C MET A 1 -20.94 -26.45 -9.35
N LYS A 2 -22.12 -26.14 -8.80
CA LYS A 2 -22.44 -24.81 -8.21
C LYS A 2 -21.59 -24.40 -6.99
N ALA A 3 -21.21 -25.36 -6.14
CA ALA A 3 -20.37 -25.11 -4.95
C ALA A 3 -18.90 -24.76 -5.28
N PHE A 4 -18.37 -25.28 -6.39
CA PHE A 4 -17.00 -24.98 -6.83
C PHE A 4 -16.84 -23.52 -7.24
N TYR A 5 -17.86 -22.94 -7.90
CA TYR A 5 -17.86 -21.52 -8.23
C TYR A 5 -17.88 -20.63 -6.99
N GLY A 6 -18.63 -21.01 -5.95
CA GLY A 6 -18.65 -20.26 -4.68
C GLY A 6 -17.27 -20.19 -4.02
N MET A 7 -16.56 -21.32 -3.93
CA MET A 7 -15.19 -21.37 -3.41
C MET A 7 -14.22 -20.55 -4.26
N LEU A 8 -14.26 -20.70 -5.59
CA LEU A 8 -13.41 -19.92 -6.50
C LEU A 8 -13.61 -18.41 -6.34
N MET A 9 -14.85 -17.94 -6.21
CA MET A 9 -15.14 -16.51 -6.02
C MET A 9 -14.58 -15.98 -4.70
N ILE A 10 -14.63 -16.77 -3.61
CA ILE A 10 -14.04 -16.39 -2.33
C ILE A 10 -12.52 -16.25 -2.43
N PHE A 11 -11.83 -17.20 -3.07
CA PHE A 11 -10.38 -17.11 -3.29
C PHE A 11 -9.97 -15.89 -4.12
N VAL A 12 -10.73 -15.58 -5.18
CA VAL A 12 -10.49 -14.40 -6.02
C VAL A 12 -10.68 -13.11 -5.21
N LEU A 13 -11.74 -13.01 -4.40
CA LEU A 13 -12.00 -11.84 -3.57
C LEU A 13 -10.92 -11.65 -2.49
N CYS A 14 -10.52 -12.72 -1.81
CA CYS A 14 -9.44 -12.67 -0.81
C CYS A 14 -8.10 -12.23 -1.43
N SER A 15 -7.79 -12.71 -2.64
CA SER A 15 -6.56 -12.33 -3.34
C SER A 15 -6.58 -10.84 -3.72
N MET A 16 -7.71 -10.31 -4.17
CA MET A 16 -7.86 -8.88 -4.50
C MET A 16 -7.76 -8.00 -3.25
N CYS A 17 -8.36 -8.41 -2.13
CA CYS A 17 -8.23 -7.70 -0.86
C CYS A 17 -6.78 -7.64 -0.37
N TYR A 18 -6.01 -8.72 -0.55
CA TYR A 18 -4.60 -8.75 -0.17
C TYR A 18 -3.77 -7.75 -1.01
N ILE A 19 -3.99 -7.71 -2.32
CA ILE A 19 -3.26 -6.81 -3.23
C ILE A 19 -3.62 -5.33 -3.00
N LEU A 20 -4.88 -5.02 -2.64
CA LEU A 20 -5.31 -3.63 -2.41
C LEU A 20 -4.69 -3.01 -1.14
N VAL A 21 -4.47 -3.81 -0.10
CA VAL A 21 -3.97 -3.33 1.20
C VAL A 21 -2.48 -2.96 1.13
N ASP A 22 -1.71 -3.62 0.25
CA ASP A 22 -0.25 -3.44 0.13
C ASP A 22 0.18 -2.22 -0.70
N SER A 23 -0.76 -1.45 -1.26
CA SER A 23 -0.41 -0.41 -2.24
C SER A 23 -0.02 0.93 -1.64
N GLN A 24 -0.26 1.16 -0.33
CA GLN A 24 -0.09 2.48 0.28
C GLN A 24 0.27 2.38 1.77
N TYR A 25 1.50 2.74 2.14
CA TYR A 25 1.93 2.84 3.52
C TYR A 25 1.95 4.29 3.99
N ASN A 26 1.01 4.65 4.87
CA ASN A 26 1.00 5.95 5.53
C ASN A 26 1.94 5.93 6.74
N THR A 27 2.96 6.77 6.71
CA THR A 27 3.94 6.89 7.79
C THR A 27 3.53 7.98 8.79
N HIS A 28 4.17 7.98 9.96
CA HIS A 28 4.06 9.06 10.93
C HIS A 28 5.04 10.22 10.70
N VAL A 29 5.91 10.09 9.68
CA VAL A 29 6.93 11.10 9.37
C VAL A 29 6.25 12.32 8.76
N LYS A 30 6.50 13.47 9.38
CA LYS A 30 6.03 14.76 8.87
C LYS A 30 6.87 15.17 7.68
N CYS A 31 6.24 15.80 6.69
CA CYS A 31 6.92 16.33 5.52
C CYS A 31 6.30 17.65 5.10
N SER A 32 7.10 18.49 4.43
CA SER A 32 6.60 19.64 3.67
C SER A 32 6.67 19.37 2.18
N GLU A 33 7.69 18.62 1.74
CA GLU A 33 7.87 18.16 0.37
C GLU A 33 7.95 16.63 0.28
N SER A 34 7.65 16.08 -0.90
CA SER A 34 7.70 14.61 -1.10
C SER A 34 9.13 14.06 -1.09
N SER A 35 10.12 14.86 -1.51
CA SER A 35 11.55 14.50 -1.49
C SER A 35 12.05 14.05 -0.11
N GLU A 36 11.54 14.65 0.96
CA GLU A 36 11.84 14.31 2.37
C GLU A 36 11.42 12.87 2.73
N CYS A 37 10.45 12.30 2.00
CA CYS A 37 9.89 10.97 2.26
C CYS A 37 10.69 9.85 1.58
N LEU A 38 11.60 10.17 0.66
CA LEU A 38 12.28 9.17 -0.18
C LEU A 38 13.14 8.21 0.65
N GLU A 39 13.94 8.72 1.59
CA GLU A 39 14.78 7.88 2.45
C GLU A 39 13.92 6.96 3.32
N VAL A 40 12.93 7.51 4.02
CA VAL A 40 12.04 6.74 4.91
C VAL A 40 11.30 5.64 4.14
N CYS A 41 10.71 5.98 2.99
CA CYS A 41 9.97 5.00 2.20
C CYS A 41 10.88 3.89 1.64
N LYS A 42 12.11 4.23 1.26
CA LYS A 42 13.07 3.27 0.71
C LYS A 42 13.66 2.37 1.79
N ASP A 43 14.04 2.93 2.93
CA ASP A 43 14.82 2.23 3.95
C ASP A 43 13.91 1.39 4.88
N GLU A 44 12.73 1.90 5.22
CA GLU A 44 11.81 1.19 6.13
C GLU A 44 10.84 0.26 5.40
N TYR A 45 10.44 0.64 4.17
CA TYR A 45 9.35 -0.04 3.46
C TYR A 45 9.75 -0.58 2.08
N GLY A 46 10.97 -0.29 1.59
CA GLY A 46 11.45 -0.76 0.29
C GLY A 46 10.79 -0.07 -0.91
N TYR A 47 9.98 0.97 -0.69
CA TYR A 47 9.26 1.70 -1.71
C TYR A 47 10.07 2.88 -2.25
N ARG A 48 10.07 3.06 -3.56
CA ARG A 48 10.76 4.19 -4.22
C ARG A 48 9.81 5.32 -4.57
N VAL A 49 8.51 5.03 -4.64
CA VAL A 49 7.49 6.03 -4.89
C VAL A 49 6.99 6.53 -3.55
N ASN A 50 6.91 7.84 -3.42
CA ASN A 50 6.48 8.48 -2.19
C ASN A 50 5.72 9.75 -2.52
N LYS A 51 4.94 10.21 -1.55
CA LYS A 51 4.22 11.47 -1.64
C LYS A 51 4.09 12.07 -0.25
N CYS A 52 4.31 13.37 -0.15
CA CYS A 52 3.86 14.12 1.00
C CYS A 52 2.36 14.40 0.88
N ASN A 53 1.56 13.77 1.73
CA ASN A 53 0.11 13.89 1.73
C ASN A 53 -0.36 14.39 3.11
N ASN A 54 -1.04 15.54 3.13
CA ASN A 54 -1.54 16.17 4.35
C ASN A 54 -0.45 16.37 5.45
N GLY A 55 0.76 16.74 5.03
CA GLY A 55 1.91 16.96 5.91
C GLY A 55 2.56 15.68 6.46
N ARG A 56 2.26 14.51 5.87
CA ARG A 56 2.87 13.23 6.22
C ARG A 56 3.28 12.41 5.01
N CYS A 57 4.30 11.59 5.16
CA CYS A 57 4.79 10.76 4.06
C CYS A 57 3.89 9.53 3.84
N THR A 58 3.51 9.31 2.58
CA THR A 58 2.86 8.09 2.08
C THR A 58 3.82 7.41 1.11
N CYS A 59 4.05 6.11 1.29
CA CYS A 59 4.92 5.28 0.46
C CYS A 59 4.08 4.36 -0.43
N TYR A 60 4.53 4.14 -1.67
CA TYR A 60 3.85 3.36 -2.71
C TYR A 60 4.78 2.40 -3.44
#